data_AF-A0A956E693-F1
#
_entry.id   AF-A0A956E693-F1
#
_cell.length_a   1.000
_cell.length_b   1.000
_cell.length_c   1.000
_cell.angle_alpha   90.00
_cell.angle_beta   90.00
_cell.angle_gamma   90.00
#
_symmetry.space_group_name_H-M   'P 1'
#
loop_
_entity.id
_entity.type
_entity.pdbx_description
1 polymer ?
#
loop_
_entity_poly.entity_id
_entity_poly.type
_entity_poly.pdbx_seq_one_letter_code
_entity_poly.pdbx_strand_id
1 'polypeptide(L)'
;MSSFHSVTRPTSALAEEAPARRELDFAAAQLLAWLLLALMSTLVVWQNQPDDLSREVSYSLYLYVTGQLVAVGLAISSVVELWRRFLRTRWNYLAALAASAALAWWMLPEDLSNFAARLPGPSTLWVPLLVGISAASIPAAAWLGRLTSLKWVRGALILVGVGVAWENQHFATHDYPGLHFFLAFGSATLIGAALIGKRESTPAPAPLWGSALRFLLAIPAALVLVVPPSNAVGVYLYRGSQAVAAPWIVRLQQALPSRRPAFKPGDSRWFVANATPPEQRPTGFDLLPEHPIVILLVVDAMRGDLLDGAHAERLPNFTRLVRDGVQFVNARSTAPATIQSISSLTTSRYYSQIEWQTKRKLSGHCYPYPDKNVRFTELLSAAGITTATRAGLPGFQTKFHVFTHIKDELVVGGGRKPFPTSAGIMPTVIERL
;
A
#
# COMPACT_ATOMS: atom_id res chain seq x y z
N MET A 1 42.38 -51.62 -75.20
CA MET A 1 41.04 -51.66 -74.58
C MET A 1 41.19 -51.26 -73.12
N SER A 2 40.96 -49.97 -72.83
CA SER A 2 41.16 -49.35 -71.52
C SER A 2 39.78 -48.94 -70.98
N SER A 3 39.40 -49.52 -69.85
CA SER A 3 38.12 -49.31 -69.16
C SER A 3 38.25 -48.15 -68.19
N PHE A 4 37.70 -46.99 -68.54
CA PHE A 4 37.57 -45.84 -67.65
C PHE A 4 36.35 -46.04 -66.73
N HIS A 5 36.60 -46.27 -65.44
CA HIS A 5 35.58 -46.18 -64.40
C HIS A 5 35.25 -44.71 -64.14
N SER A 6 34.02 -44.31 -64.46
CA SER A 6 33.46 -43.01 -64.13
C SER A 6 33.22 -42.90 -62.62
N VAL A 7 34.07 -42.12 -61.93
CA VAL A 7 33.86 -41.73 -60.54
C VAL A 7 32.79 -40.64 -60.49
N THR A 8 31.55 -41.02 -60.20
CA THR A 8 30.47 -40.08 -59.83
C THR A 8 30.74 -39.53 -58.44
N ARG A 9 31.16 -38.26 -58.34
CA ARG A 9 31.23 -37.53 -57.06
C ARG A 9 29.80 -37.29 -56.55
N PRO A 10 29.43 -37.70 -55.33
CA PRO A 10 28.16 -37.31 -54.74
C PRO A 10 28.21 -35.81 -54.45
N THR A 11 27.34 -35.06 -55.13
CA THR A 11 27.04 -33.67 -54.82
C THR A 11 26.27 -33.66 -53.49
N SER A 12 26.98 -33.71 -52.37
CA SER A 12 26.41 -33.41 -51.06
C SER A 12 26.07 -31.92 -51.04
N ALA A 13 24.86 -31.60 -51.48
CA ALA A 13 24.27 -30.30 -51.25
C ALA A 13 24.37 -30.00 -49.75
N LEU A 14 25.19 -29.01 -49.41
CA LEU A 14 25.23 -28.39 -48.09
C LEU A 14 23.84 -27.79 -47.90
N ALA A 15 22.91 -28.57 -47.37
CA ALA A 15 21.67 -28.04 -46.84
C ALA A 15 22.08 -27.10 -45.72
N GLU A 16 22.03 -25.79 -45.97
CA GLU A 16 22.13 -24.77 -44.93
C GLU A 16 21.10 -25.14 -43.86
N GLU A 17 21.58 -25.70 -42.75
CA GLU A 17 20.75 -25.95 -41.59
C GLU A 17 20.15 -24.61 -41.18
N ALA A 18 18.83 -24.46 -41.41
CA ALA A 18 18.12 -23.25 -41.02
C ALA A 18 18.45 -22.97 -39.54
N PRO A 19 18.92 -21.75 -39.21
CA PRO A 19 19.46 -21.46 -37.90
C PRO A 19 18.47 -21.89 -36.84
N ALA A 20 18.89 -22.85 -36.00
CA ALA A 20 18.04 -23.44 -34.98
C ALA A 20 17.37 -22.31 -34.18
N ARG A 21 16.04 -22.21 -34.29
CA ARG A 21 15.27 -21.16 -33.61
C ARG A 21 15.54 -21.28 -32.12
N ARG A 22 16.29 -20.33 -31.57
CA ARG A 22 16.59 -20.29 -30.14
C ARG A 22 15.27 -20.17 -29.38
N GLU A 23 14.99 -21.17 -28.56
CA GLU A 23 13.80 -21.19 -27.73
C GLU A 23 13.99 -20.28 -26.51
N LEU A 24 12.91 -19.61 -26.10
CA LEU A 24 12.86 -18.81 -24.89
C LEU A 24 12.92 -19.76 -23.68
N ASP A 25 13.82 -19.53 -22.72
CA ASP A 25 13.87 -20.31 -21.48
C ASP A 25 12.93 -19.74 -20.40
N PHE A 26 12.66 -20.53 -19.35
CA PHE A 26 11.76 -20.14 -18.25
C PHE A 26 12.18 -18.86 -17.52
N ALA A 27 13.48 -18.64 -17.31
CA ALA A 27 13.99 -17.48 -16.59
C ALA A 27 13.80 -16.21 -17.44
N ALA A 28 14.17 -16.28 -18.73
CA ALA A 28 13.95 -15.23 -19.70
C ALA A 28 12.44 -14.91 -19.88
N ALA A 29 11.56 -15.91 -19.92
CA ALA A 29 10.12 -15.68 -19.99
C ALA A 29 9.56 -14.96 -18.77
N GLN A 30 10.04 -15.30 -17.56
CA GLN A 30 9.66 -14.58 -16.35
C GLN A 30 10.18 -13.14 -16.37
N LEU A 31 11.44 -12.92 -16.76
CA LEU A 31 11.99 -11.58 -16.88
C LEU A 31 11.20 -10.72 -17.88
N LEU A 32 10.84 -11.27 -19.05
CA LEU A 32 10.02 -10.58 -20.05
C LEU A 32 8.62 -10.24 -19.50
N ALA A 33 8.00 -11.13 -18.74
CA ALA A 33 6.72 -10.87 -18.10
C ALA A 33 6.80 -9.70 -17.11
N TRP A 34 7.83 -9.66 -16.27
CA TRP A 34 8.05 -8.53 -15.35
C TRP A 34 8.42 -7.23 -16.05
N LEU A 35 9.16 -7.28 -17.17
CA LEU A 35 9.44 -6.10 -18.00
C LEU A 35 8.15 -5.54 -18.63
N LEU A 36 7.23 -6.40 -19.06
CA LEU A 36 5.92 -6.00 -19.55
C LEU A 36 5.11 -5.30 -18.44
N LEU A 37 5.09 -5.86 -17.23
CA LEU A 37 4.43 -5.23 -16.07
C LEU A 37 5.08 -3.89 -15.72
N ALA A 38 6.41 -3.79 -15.77
CA ALA A 38 7.13 -2.54 -15.52
C ALA A 38 6.73 -1.45 -16.51
N LEU A 39 6.64 -1.79 -17.80
CA LEU A 39 6.17 -0.87 -18.84
C LEU A 39 4.72 -0.43 -18.59
N MET A 40 3.83 -1.36 -18.23
CA MET A 40 2.43 -1.05 -17.94
C MET A 40 2.26 -0.14 -16.73
N SER A 41 2.93 -0.46 -15.61
CA SER A 41 2.90 0.41 -14.42
C SER A 41 3.40 1.81 -14.74
N THR A 42 4.49 1.94 -15.51
CA THR A 42 5.02 3.25 -15.92
C THR A 42 4.07 4.02 -16.83
N LEU A 43 3.39 3.33 -17.76
CA LEU A 43 2.37 3.94 -18.61
C LEU A 43 1.20 4.49 -17.78
N VAL A 44 0.71 3.73 -16.80
CA VAL A 44 -0.38 4.16 -15.93
C VAL A 44 0.06 5.34 -15.05
N VAL A 45 1.29 5.33 -14.54
CA VAL A 45 1.84 6.47 -13.78
C VAL A 45 1.95 7.71 -14.65
N TRP A 46 2.40 7.57 -15.89
CA TRP A 46 2.47 8.67 -16.86
C TRP A 46 1.08 9.25 -17.16
N GLN A 47 0.06 8.41 -17.33
CA GLN A 47 -1.33 8.83 -17.60
C GLN A 47 -2.00 9.55 -16.42
N ASN A 48 -1.65 9.19 -15.19
CA ASN A 48 -2.29 9.69 -13.97
C ASN A 48 -1.48 10.77 -13.24
N GLN A 49 -0.41 11.27 -13.87
CA GLN A 49 0.45 12.26 -13.25
C GLN A 49 -0.22 13.65 -13.24
N PRO A 50 -0.17 14.40 -12.12
CA PRO A 50 -0.54 15.81 -12.11
C PRO A 50 0.28 16.65 -13.11
N ASP A 51 -0.39 17.60 -13.76
CA ASP A 51 0.23 18.52 -14.74
C ASP A 51 1.28 19.46 -14.11
N ASP A 52 1.21 19.68 -12.80
CA ASP A 52 2.09 20.57 -12.03
C ASP A 52 3.37 19.91 -11.51
N LEU A 53 3.58 18.60 -11.79
CA LEU A 53 4.81 17.92 -11.40
C LEU A 53 6.01 18.46 -12.18
N SER A 54 7.12 18.72 -11.49
CA SER A 54 8.37 19.02 -12.17
C SER A 54 8.87 17.79 -12.94
N ARG A 55 9.46 18.02 -14.12
CA ARG A 55 9.99 16.95 -14.99
C ARG A 55 10.98 16.04 -14.27
N GLU A 56 11.78 16.60 -13.37
CA GLU A 56 12.74 15.83 -12.55
C GLU A 56 12.05 14.81 -11.63
N VAL A 57 10.95 15.23 -10.97
CA VAL A 57 10.16 14.33 -10.12
C VAL A 57 9.47 13.27 -10.98
N SER A 58 8.97 13.64 -12.17
CA SER A 58 8.32 12.71 -13.11
C SER A 58 9.28 11.61 -13.57
N TYR A 59 10.46 11.99 -14.07
CA TYR A 59 11.46 11.02 -14.53
C TYR A 59 11.96 10.13 -13.40
N SER A 60 12.18 10.71 -12.21
CA SER A 60 12.54 9.94 -11.03
C SER A 60 11.44 8.94 -10.68
N LEU A 61 10.17 9.36 -10.71
CA LEU A 61 9.03 8.48 -10.43
C LEU A 61 8.99 7.29 -11.41
N TYR A 62 9.14 7.54 -12.72
CA TYR A 62 9.19 6.45 -13.72
C TYR A 62 10.38 5.51 -13.50
N LEU A 63 11.54 6.06 -13.16
CA LEU A 63 12.74 5.27 -12.85
C LEU A 63 12.50 4.35 -11.66
N TYR A 64 11.90 4.85 -10.57
CA TYR A 64 11.60 4.03 -9.39
C TYR A 64 10.55 2.95 -9.69
N VAL A 65 9.43 3.30 -10.33
CA VAL A 65 8.37 2.33 -10.65
C VAL A 65 8.89 1.22 -11.57
N THR A 66 9.59 1.60 -12.65
CA THR A 66 10.17 0.65 -13.60
C THR A 66 11.25 -0.18 -12.93
N GLY A 67 12.22 0.49 -12.29
CA GLY A 67 13.41 -0.14 -11.74
C GLY A 67 13.09 -1.16 -10.65
N GLN A 68 12.09 -0.89 -9.81
CA GLN A 68 11.69 -1.81 -8.74
C GLN A 68 11.05 -3.09 -9.30
N LEU A 69 10.19 -2.97 -10.31
CA LEU A 69 9.59 -4.14 -10.99
C LEU A 69 10.63 -4.92 -11.79
N VAL A 70 11.57 -4.24 -12.44
CA VAL A 70 12.73 -4.87 -13.09
C VAL A 70 13.58 -5.63 -12.05
N ALA A 71 13.80 -5.05 -10.87
CA ALA A 71 14.54 -5.70 -9.80
C ALA A 71 13.86 -7.00 -9.34
N VAL A 72 12.53 -6.97 -9.15
CA VAL A 72 11.74 -8.17 -8.82
C VAL A 72 11.86 -9.21 -9.95
N GLY A 73 11.71 -8.79 -11.21
CA GLY A 73 11.85 -9.67 -12.37
C GLY A 73 13.22 -10.33 -12.48
N LEU A 74 14.30 -9.58 -12.23
CA LEU A 74 15.67 -10.11 -12.20
C LEU A 74 15.88 -11.11 -11.06
N ALA A 75 15.36 -10.81 -9.86
CA ALA A 75 15.45 -11.71 -8.72
C ALA A 75 14.69 -13.03 -9.00
N ILE A 76 13.44 -12.96 -9.46
CA ILE A 76 12.64 -14.14 -9.80
C ILE A 76 13.28 -14.94 -10.94
N SER A 77 13.72 -14.27 -12.01
CA SER A 77 14.43 -14.92 -13.12
C SER A 77 15.68 -15.66 -12.64
N SER A 78 16.46 -15.05 -11.74
CA SER A 78 17.68 -15.65 -11.19
C SER A 78 17.37 -16.85 -10.30
N VAL A 79 16.34 -16.76 -9.46
CA VAL A 79 15.87 -17.89 -8.63
C VAL A 79 15.41 -19.05 -9.52
N VAL A 80 14.64 -18.78 -10.57
CA VAL A 80 14.19 -19.80 -11.54
C VAL A 80 15.38 -20.46 -12.23
N GLU A 81 16.38 -19.70 -12.65
CA GLU A 81 17.58 -20.24 -13.29
C GLU A 81 18.40 -21.11 -12.34
N LEU A 82 18.70 -20.61 -11.13
CA LEU A 82 19.41 -21.36 -10.10
C LEU A 82 18.66 -22.64 -9.74
N TRP A 83 17.35 -22.56 -9.55
CA TRP A 83 16.51 -23.71 -9.25
C TRP A 83 16.60 -24.76 -10.36
N ARG A 84 16.49 -24.36 -11.63
CA ARG A 84 16.60 -25.30 -12.75
C ARG A 84 17.99 -25.91 -12.90
N ARG A 85 19.04 -25.15 -12.57
CA ARG A 85 20.43 -25.59 -12.67
C ARG A 85 20.78 -26.61 -11.58
N PHE A 86 20.33 -26.38 -10.35
CA PHE A 86 20.77 -27.17 -9.18
C PHE A 86 19.71 -28.15 -8.67
N LEU A 87 18.43 -27.92 -8.94
CA LEU A 87 17.32 -28.69 -8.35
C LEU A 87 16.42 -29.26 -9.45
N ARG A 88 16.77 -30.45 -9.94
CA ARG A 88 15.98 -31.22 -10.91
C ARG A 88 14.93 -32.06 -10.21
N THR A 89 13.90 -31.44 -9.64
CA THR A 89 12.94 -32.17 -8.80
C THR A 89 11.50 -32.09 -9.28
N ARG A 90 10.75 -33.17 -9.02
CA ARG A 90 9.29 -33.25 -9.13
C ARG A 90 8.55 -32.29 -8.18
N TRP A 91 9.28 -31.58 -7.31
CA TRP A 91 8.76 -30.75 -6.24
C TRP A 91 8.64 -29.26 -6.60
N ASN A 92 8.80 -28.89 -7.88
CA ASN A 92 8.78 -27.48 -8.31
C ASN A 92 7.55 -26.71 -7.83
N TYR A 93 6.34 -27.28 -7.95
CA TYR A 93 5.12 -26.61 -7.50
C TYR A 93 5.00 -26.55 -5.98
N LEU A 94 5.50 -27.57 -5.27
CA LEU A 94 5.52 -27.57 -3.81
C LEU A 94 6.51 -26.52 -3.28
N ALA A 95 7.68 -26.41 -3.90
CA ALA A 95 8.66 -25.39 -3.56
C ALA A 95 8.14 -23.98 -3.86
N ALA A 96 7.50 -23.79 -5.02
CA ALA A 96 6.83 -22.53 -5.36
C ALA A 96 5.71 -22.21 -4.36
N LEU A 97 4.90 -23.19 -3.97
CA LEU A 97 3.86 -23.02 -2.95
C LEU A 97 4.47 -22.63 -1.60
N ALA A 98 5.51 -23.32 -1.13
CA ALA A 98 6.17 -23.00 0.13
C ALA A 98 6.79 -21.59 0.13
N ALA A 99 7.50 -21.22 -0.95
CA ALA A 99 8.08 -19.88 -1.09
C ALA A 99 7.00 -18.78 -1.16
N SER A 100 5.94 -19.01 -1.95
CA SER A 100 4.81 -18.08 -2.04
C SER A 100 4.05 -17.97 -0.72
N ALA A 101 3.90 -19.06 0.04
CA ALA A 101 3.24 -19.04 1.35
C ALA A 101 4.06 -18.28 2.40
N ALA A 102 5.38 -18.46 2.41
CA ALA A 102 6.26 -17.68 3.28
C ALA A 102 6.18 -16.17 2.96
N LEU A 103 6.19 -15.84 1.67
CA LEU A 103 6.06 -14.45 1.21
C LEU A 103 4.67 -13.88 1.54
N ALA A 104 3.61 -14.65 1.31
CA ALA A 104 2.23 -14.28 1.58
C ALA A 104 2.01 -14.04 3.08
N TRP A 105 2.55 -14.90 3.93
CA TRP A 105 2.48 -14.75 5.38
C TRP A 105 3.18 -13.49 5.88
N TRP A 106 4.25 -13.05 5.21
CA TRP A 106 4.92 -11.80 5.54
C TRP A 106 4.14 -10.56 5.07
N MET A 107 3.45 -10.63 3.94
CA MET A 107 2.88 -9.44 3.27
C MET A 107 1.38 -9.24 3.49
N LEU A 108 0.60 -10.32 3.55
CA LEU A 108 -0.86 -10.25 3.47
C LEU A 108 -1.65 -10.16 4.79
N PRO A 109 -1.12 -10.49 5.99
CA PRO A 109 -1.96 -10.45 7.20
C PRO A 109 -2.58 -9.08 7.49
N GLU A 110 -1.83 -7.99 7.29
CA GLU A 110 -2.32 -6.62 7.50
C GLU A 110 -3.48 -6.31 6.54
N ASP A 111 -3.27 -6.58 5.25
CA ASP A 111 -4.25 -6.40 4.19
C ASP A 111 -5.55 -7.19 4.44
N LEU A 112 -5.41 -8.46 4.79
CA LEU A 112 -6.56 -9.38 4.87
C LEU A 112 -7.26 -9.32 6.23
N SER A 113 -6.67 -8.70 7.25
CA SER A 113 -7.24 -8.64 8.61
C SER A 113 -8.63 -7.98 8.66
N ASN A 114 -8.79 -6.86 7.97
CA ASN A 114 -10.06 -6.13 7.91
C ASN A 114 -11.14 -6.91 7.16
N PHE A 115 -10.77 -7.59 6.07
CA PHE A 115 -11.70 -8.44 5.33
C PHE A 115 -12.09 -9.66 6.15
N ALA A 116 -11.11 -10.33 6.78
CA ALA A 116 -11.31 -11.46 7.68
C ALA A 116 -12.23 -11.13 8.87
N ALA A 117 -12.13 -9.91 9.43
CA ALA A 117 -13.00 -9.45 10.51
C ALA A 117 -14.47 -9.27 10.10
N ARG A 118 -14.77 -9.20 8.80
CA ARG A 118 -16.14 -9.11 8.26
C ARG A 118 -16.75 -10.47 7.93
N LEU A 119 -15.96 -11.54 7.94
CA LEU A 119 -16.43 -12.89 7.69
C LEU A 119 -16.98 -13.55 8.97
N PRO A 120 -17.98 -14.44 8.87
CA PRO A 120 -18.52 -15.12 10.03
C PRO A 120 -17.49 -16.07 10.65
N GLY A 121 -17.22 -15.90 11.95
CA GLY A 121 -16.25 -16.73 12.70
C GLY A 121 -15.00 -15.97 13.14
N PRO A 122 -14.03 -16.64 13.77
CA PRO A 122 -12.84 -15.99 14.32
C PRO A 122 -11.85 -15.59 13.21
N SER A 123 -11.32 -14.36 13.27
CA SER A 123 -10.32 -13.85 12.32
C SER A 123 -9.02 -14.66 12.32
N THR A 124 -8.70 -15.34 13.43
CA THR A 124 -7.56 -16.25 13.55
C THR A 124 -7.65 -17.46 12.62
N LEU A 125 -8.84 -17.83 12.13
CA LEU A 125 -9.03 -18.84 11.10
C LEU A 125 -9.01 -18.25 9.69
N TRP A 126 -9.69 -17.12 9.49
CA TRP A 126 -9.84 -16.51 8.18
C TRP A 126 -8.55 -15.93 7.61
N VAL A 127 -7.72 -15.27 8.43
CA VAL A 127 -6.47 -14.67 7.95
C VAL A 127 -5.53 -15.74 7.37
N PRO A 128 -5.17 -16.83 8.07
CA PRO A 128 -4.32 -17.88 7.48
C PRO A 128 -4.91 -18.54 6.23
N LEU A 129 -6.24 -18.73 6.19
CA LEU A 129 -6.91 -19.32 5.03
C LEU A 129 -6.78 -18.41 3.80
N LEU A 130 -7.09 -17.12 3.94
CA LEU A 130 -6.99 -16.17 2.85
C LEU A 130 -5.54 -15.97 2.39
N VAL A 131 -4.57 -15.95 3.33
CA VAL A 131 -3.14 -15.96 3.02
C VAL A 131 -2.77 -17.21 2.19
N GLY A 132 -3.26 -18.38 2.58
CA GLY A 132 -3.02 -19.64 1.88
C GLY A 132 -3.62 -19.65 0.46
N ILE A 133 -4.83 -19.13 0.27
CA ILE A 133 -5.47 -18.98 -1.04
C ILE A 133 -4.64 -18.06 -1.94
N SER A 134 -4.24 -16.89 -1.43
CA SER A 134 -3.42 -15.94 -2.18
C SER A 134 -2.04 -16.53 -2.53
N ALA A 135 -1.41 -17.27 -1.62
CA ALA A 135 -0.16 -17.98 -1.90
C ALA A 135 -0.32 -19.00 -3.04
N ALA A 136 -1.39 -19.80 -3.02
CA ALA A 136 -1.66 -20.82 -4.02
C ALA A 136 -1.89 -20.25 -5.44
N SER A 137 -2.19 -18.96 -5.58
CA SER A 137 -2.38 -18.32 -6.88
C SER A 137 -1.13 -18.38 -7.78
N ILE A 138 0.08 -18.31 -7.22
CA ILE A 138 1.34 -18.33 -7.97
C ILE A 138 1.60 -19.71 -8.61
N PRO A 139 1.65 -20.83 -7.85
CA PRO A 139 1.81 -22.15 -8.46
C PRO A 139 0.62 -22.53 -9.35
N ALA A 140 -0.61 -22.07 -9.04
CA ALA A 140 -1.76 -22.26 -9.92
C ALA A 140 -1.58 -21.53 -11.26
N ALA A 141 -1.13 -20.28 -11.26
CA ALA A 141 -0.81 -19.52 -12.47
C ALA A 141 0.30 -20.20 -13.29
N ALA A 142 1.35 -20.68 -12.64
CA ALA A 142 2.43 -21.43 -13.30
C ALA A 142 1.93 -22.73 -13.93
N TRP A 143 1.05 -23.47 -13.23
CA TRP A 143 0.45 -24.70 -13.72
C TRP A 143 -0.46 -24.43 -14.91
N LEU A 144 -1.41 -23.49 -14.79
CA LEU A 144 -2.34 -23.09 -15.84
C LEU A 144 -1.62 -22.64 -17.12
N GLY A 145 -0.59 -21.79 -16.98
CA GLY A 145 0.22 -21.35 -18.12
C GLY A 145 0.91 -22.49 -18.86
N ARG A 146 1.23 -23.60 -18.17
CA ARG A 146 1.91 -24.77 -18.74
C ARG A 146 0.98 -25.80 -19.37
N LEU A 147 -0.31 -25.83 -19.03
CA LEU A 147 -1.24 -26.85 -19.52
C LEU A 147 -1.47 -26.79 -21.04
N THR A 148 -1.04 -25.74 -21.70
CA THR A 148 -1.51 -25.41 -23.04
C THR A 148 -0.42 -25.61 -24.09
N SER A 149 -0.62 -26.57 -24.99
CA SER A 149 0.18 -26.73 -26.21
C SER A 149 -0.36 -25.87 -27.36
N LEU A 150 -1.64 -25.52 -27.31
CA LEU A 150 -2.36 -24.76 -28.32
C LEU A 150 -1.98 -23.27 -28.26
N LYS A 151 -1.50 -22.72 -29.40
CA LYS A 151 -1.03 -21.34 -29.50
C LYS A 151 -2.09 -20.30 -29.12
N TRP A 152 -3.34 -20.54 -29.48
CA TRP A 152 -4.43 -19.60 -29.19
C TRP A 152 -4.75 -19.52 -27.70
N VAL A 153 -4.73 -20.65 -26.99
CA VAL A 153 -4.95 -20.67 -25.53
C VAL A 153 -3.82 -19.93 -24.81
N ARG A 154 -2.57 -20.10 -25.26
CA ARG A 154 -1.42 -19.36 -24.73
C ARG A 154 -1.61 -17.85 -24.91
N GLY A 155 -2.05 -17.42 -26.09
CA GLY A 155 -2.41 -16.02 -26.36
C GLY A 155 -3.50 -15.52 -25.41
N ALA A 156 -4.57 -16.29 -25.22
CA ALA A 156 -5.65 -15.95 -24.28
C ALA A 156 -5.16 -15.83 -22.84
N LEU A 157 -4.31 -16.74 -22.35
CA LEU A 157 -3.75 -16.67 -20.99
C LEU A 157 -2.81 -15.47 -20.80
N ILE A 158 -2.03 -15.10 -21.82
CA ILE A 158 -1.22 -13.88 -21.80
C ILE A 158 -2.13 -12.66 -21.70
N LEU A 159 -3.20 -12.60 -22.50
CA LEU A 159 -4.18 -11.51 -22.44
C LEU A 159 -4.87 -11.42 -21.08
N VAL A 160 -5.22 -12.56 -20.47
CA VAL A 160 -5.77 -12.60 -19.10
C VAL A 160 -4.75 -12.06 -18.09
N GLY A 161 -3.49 -12.49 -18.17
CA GLY A 161 -2.45 -11.98 -17.27
C GLY A 161 -2.21 -10.48 -17.43
N VAL A 162 -2.20 -9.97 -18.66
CA VAL A 162 -2.12 -8.52 -18.95
C VAL A 162 -3.35 -7.80 -18.41
N GLY A 163 -4.55 -8.34 -18.64
CA GLY A 163 -5.80 -7.78 -18.13
C GLY A 163 -5.81 -7.68 -16.60
N VAL A 164 -5.43 -8.74 -15.89
CA VAL A 164 -5.32 -8.72 -14.43
C VAL A 164 -4.26 -7.71 -13.97
N ALA A 165 -3.09 -7.66 -14.63
CA ALA A 165 -2.05 -6.69 -14.30
C ALA A 165 -2.49 -5.23 -14.53
N TRP A 166 -3.32 -4.97 -15.54
CA TRP A 166 -3.91 -3.66 -15.84
C TRP A 166 -4.99 -3.27 -14.83
N GLU A 167 -5.95 -4.15 -14.56
CA GLU A 167 -7.01 -3.92 -13.58
C GLU A 167 -6.43 -3.76 -12.17
N ASN A 168 -5.34 -4.45 -11.84
CA ASN A 168 -4.63 -4.29 -10.57
C ASN A 168 -4.17 -2.84 -10.30
N GLN A 169 -3.95 -2.04 -11.35
CA GLN A 169 -3.55 -0.63 -11.23
C GLN A 169 -4.72 0.30 -10.88
N HIS A 170 -5.95 -0.16 -11.10
CA HIS A 170 -7.19 0.61 -10.96
C HIS A 170 -8.03 0.12 -9.78
N PHE A 171 -8.01 -1.18 -9.51
CA PHE A 171 -8.68 -1.83 -8.39
C PHE A 171 -8.15 -1.31 -7.05
N ALA A 172 -9.04 -1.08 -6.07
CA ALA A 172 -8.73 -0.75 -4.67
C ALA A 172 -7.52 0.21 -4.50
N THR A 173 -7.48 1.27 -5.31
CA THR A 173 -6.36 2.22 -5.33
C THR A 173 -6.11 2.70 -3.91
N HIS A 174 -4.85 2.68 -3.46
CA HIS A 174 -4.36 3.07 -2.11
C HIS A 174 -4.49 2.02 -1.00
N ASP A 175 -5.19 0.90 -1.20
CA ASP A 175 -5.37 -0.13 -0.18
C ASP A 175 -4.69 -1.45 -0.57
N TYR A 176 -4.41 -2.32 0.40
CA TYR A 176 -3.96 -3.70 0.20
C TYR A 176 -2.67 -3.89 -0.66
N PRO A 177 -1.53 -3.26 -0.29
CA PRO A 177 -0.29 -3.34 -1.06
C PRO A 177 0.25 -4.77 -1.27
N GLY A 178 -0.01 -5.69 -0.34
CA GLY A 178 0.38 -7.08 -0.45
C GLY A 178 -0.50 -7.82 -1.45
N LEU A 179 -1.81 -7.58 -1.45
CA LEU A 179 -2.71 -8.17 -2.43
C LEU A 179 -2.36 -7.71 -3.85
N HIS A 180 -2.07 -6.42 -4.03
CA HIS A 180 -1.61 -5.87 -5.31
C HIS A 180 -0.31 -6.51 -5.80
N PHE A 181 0.63 -6.77 -4.88
CA PHE A 181 1.86 -7.47 -5.22
C PHE A 181 1.60 -8.91 -5.66
N PHE A 182 0.71 -9.64 -4.97
CA PHE A 182 0.36 -11.02 -5.35
C PHE A 182 -0.40 -11.10 -6.67
N LEU A 183 -1.28 -10.15 -6.97
CA LEU A 183 -1.94 -10.04 -8.28
C LEU A 183 -0.92 -9.78 -9.41
N ALA A 184 0.03 -8.89 -9.19
CA ALA A 184 1.13 -8.64 -10.14
C ALA A 184 2.02 -9.89 -10.31
N PHE A 185 2.39 -10.55 -9.22
CA PHE A 185 3.21 -11.76 -9.24
C PHE A 185 2.51 -12.91 -9.98
N GLY A 186 1.24 -13.18 -9.64
CA GLY A 186 0.42 -14.18 -10.30
C GLY A 186 0.28 -13.89 -11.80
N SER A 187 0.05 -12.62 -12.17
CA SER A 187 -0.04 -12.18 -13.56
C SER A 187 1.27 -12.40 -14.34
N ALA A 188 2.41 -11.96 -13.79
CA ALA A 188 3.71 -12.18 -14.39
C ALA A 188 4.04 -13.67 -14.53
N THR A 189 3.68 -14.46 -13.51
CA THR A 189 3.87 -15.91 -13.51
C THR A 189 3.05 -16.58 -14.60
N LEU A 190 1.77 -16.20 -14.75
CA LEU A 190 0.88 -16.70 -15.81
C LEU A 190 1.41 -16.36 -17.20
N ILE A 191 1.78 -15.09 -17.43
CA ILE A 191 2.34 -14.61 -18.69
C ILE A 191 3.62 -15.39 -19.02
N GLY A 192 4.57 -15.45 -18.08
CA GLY A 192 5.84 -16.14 -18.27
C GLY A 192 5.66 -17.65 -18.51
N ALA A 193 4.74 -18.31 -17.80
CA ALA A 193 4.45 -19.73 -18.02
C ALA A 193 3.76 -19.98 -19.37
N ALA A 194 2.83 -19.12 -19.78
CA ALA A 194 2.15 -19.19 -21.08
C ALA A 194 3.10 -18.89 -22.26
N LEU A 195 4.10 -18.02 -22.07
CA LEU A 195 5.17 -17.78 -23.05
C LEU A 195 6.04 -19.00 -23.32
N ILE A 196 6.09 -19.97 -22.40
CA ILE A 196 6.78 -21.26 -22.61
C ILE A 196 5.81 -22.35 -23.10
N GLY A 197 4.62 -22.45 -22.49
CA GLY A 197 3.66 -23.53 -22.73
C GLY A 197 4.13 -24.88 -22.18
N LYS A 198 3.67 -25.99 -22.79
CA LYS A 198 3.99 -27.37 -22.34
C LYS A 198 5.43 -27.83 -22.59
N ARG A 199 6.30 -27.00 -23.15
CA ARG A 199 7.66 -27.45 -23.56
C ARG A 199 8.53 -27.74 -22.34
N GLU A 200 9.02 -28.97 -22.25
CA GLU A 200 10.17 -29.30 -21.41
C GLU A 200 11.43 -28.82 -22.11
N SER A 201 11.77 -27.54 -21.89
CA SER A 201 13.08 -27.06 -22.33
C SER A 201 14.13 -27.86 -21.54
N THR A 202 15.04 -28.53 -22.24
CA THR A 202 16.34 -28.83 -21.63
C THR A 202 17.02 -27.49 -21.32
N PRO A 203 17.80 -27.39 -20.24
CA PRO A 203 18.56 -26.18 -19.94
C PRO A 203 19.59 -25.99 -21.05
N ALA A 204 19.29 -25.13 -22.02
CA ALA A 204 20.26 -24.64 -22.97
C ALA A 204 21.13 -23.57 -22.28
N PRO A 205 22.43 -23.47 -22.60
CA PRO A 205 23.25 -22.38 -22.11
C PRO A 205 22.60 -21.05 -22.50
N ALA A 206 22.44 -20.15 -21.51
CA ALA A 206 21.89 -18.83 -21.75
C ALA A 206 22.73 -18.11 -22.82
N PRO A 207 22.11 -17.54 -23.86
CA PRO A 207 22.86 -16.83 -24.87
C PRO A 207 23.54 -15.60 -24.25
N LEU A 208 24.74 -15.24 -24.70
CA LEU A 208 25.53 -14.11 -24.18
C LEU A 208 24.72 -12.81 -24.07
N TRP A 209 23.81 -12.56 -25.03
CA TRP A 209 22.95 -11.38 -25.02
C TRP A 209 21.97 -11.35 -23.83
N GLY A 210 21.50 -12.51 -23.36
CA GLY A 210 20.61 -12.60 -22.21
C GLY A 210 21.32 -12.20 -20.92
N SER A 211 22.57 -12.66 -20.75
CA SER A 211 23.43 -12.26 -19.63
C SER A 211 23.78 -10.78 -19.69
N ALA A 212 24.12 -10.26 -20.87
CA ALA A 212 24.39 -8.84 -21.07
C ALA A 212 23.18 -7.97 -20.74
N LEU A 213 21.98 -8.34 -21.22
CA LEU A 213 20.74 -7.63 -20.92
C LEU A 213 20.45 -7.63 -19.41
N ARG A 214 20.57 -8.77 -18.73
CA ARG A 214 20.37 -8.85 -17.28
C ARG A 214 21.38 -7.98 -16.52
N PHE A 215 22.64 -7.98 -16.93
CA PHE A 215 23.66 -7.14 -16.34
C PHE A 215 23.33 -5.65 -16.50
N LEU A 216 22.94 -5.22 -17.71
CA LEU A 216 22.53 -3.85 -17.98
C LEU A 216 21.30 -3.42 -17.17
N LEU A 217 20.32 -4.32 -16.99
CA LEU A 217 19.13 -4.06 -16.18
C LEU A 217 19.42 -4.09 -14.67
N ALA A 218 20.42 -4.85 -14.22
CA ALA A 218 20.75 -5.01 -12.81
C ALA A 218 21.30 -3.72 -12.19
N ILE A 219 22.04 -2.90 -12.95
CA ILE A 219 22.60 -1.63 -12.45
C ILE A 219 21.50 -0.64 -12.02
N PRO A 220 20.55 -0.23 -12.88
CA PRO A 220 19.48 0.68 -12.46
C PRO A 220 18.54 0.05 -11.44
N ALA A 221 18.27 -1.27 -11.53
CA ALA A 221 17.50 -2.00 -10.54
C ALA A 221 18.14 -1.96 -9.15
N ALA A 222 19.45 -2.17 -9.05
CA ALA A 222 20.19 -2.07 -7.79
C ALA A 222 20.18 -0.64 -7.25
N LEU A 223 20.32 0.37 -8.12
CA LEU A 223 20.30 1.77 -7.71
C LEU A 223 18.99 2.15 -7.02
N VAL A 224 17.82 1.78 -7.58
CA VAL A 224 16.52 2.12 -6.97
C VAL A 224 16.22 1.33 -5.70
N LEU A 225 16.88 0.20 -5.47
CA LEU A 225 16.79 -0.57 -4.22
C LEU A 225 17.64 0.05 -3.10
N VAL A 226 18.76 0.69 -3.44
CA VAL A 226 19.72 1.22 -2.45
C VAL A 226 19.50 2.71 -2.18
N VAL A 227 19.17 3.49 -3.21
CA VAL A 227 18.98 4.93 -3.09
C VAL A 227 17.51 5.23 -2.79
N PRO A 228 17.17 5.75 -1.59
CA PRO A 228 15.79 6.10 -1.29
C PRO A 228 15.31 7.26 -2.19
N PRO A 229 14.04 7.25 -2.63
CA PRO A 229 13.49 8.35 -3.42
C PRO A 229 13.48 9.65 -2.59
N SER A 230 13.51 10.80 -3.28
CA SER A 230 13.25 12.08 -2.62
C SER A 230 11.84 12.11 -2.03
N ASN A 231 11.59 12.96 -1.03
CA ASN A 231 10.25 13.04 -0.40
C ASN A 231 9.14 13.33 -1.42
N ALA A 232 9.41 14.20 -2.40
CA ALA A 232 8.46 14.49 -3.48
C ALA A 232 8.11 13.22 -4.27
N VAL A 233 9.12 12.47 -4.72
CA VAL A 233 8.91 11.20 -5.44
C VAL A 233 8.23 10.16 -4.56
N GLY A 234 8.62 10.06 -3.29
CA GLY A 234 8.03 9.15 -2.32
C GLY A 234 6.54 9.38 -2.13
N VAL A 235 6.10 10.64 -1.99
CA VAL A 235 4.67 10.98 -1.86
C VAL A 235 3.87 10.44 -3.05
N TYR A 236 4.37 10.57 -4.28
CA TYR A 236 3.68 10.05 -5.46
C TYR A 236 3.79 8.53 -5.59
N LEU A 237 4.97 7.97 -5.32
CA LEU A 237 5.25 6.54 -5.39
C LEU A 237 4.36 5.73 -4.45
N TYR A 238 4.10 6.24 -3.25
CA TYR A 238 3.25 5.58 -2.24
C TYR A 238 1.78 5.98 -2.32
N ARG A 239 1.42 6.93 -3.18
CA ARG A 239 0.03 7.29 -3.43
C ARG A 239 -0.64 6.31 -4.38
N GLY A 240 0.04 5.84 -5.42
CA GLY A 240 -0.54 4.89 -6.39
C GLY A 240 -0.39 3.42 -5.99
N SER A 241 -1.28 2.55 -6.50
CA SER A 241 -1.08 1.08 -6.48
C SER A 241 -0.09 0.60 -7.54
N GLN A 242 0.44 1.50 -8.38
CA GLN A 242 1.28 1.12 -9.52
C GLN A 242 2.67 0.62 -9.14
N ALA A 243 3.17 1.10 -8.01
CA ALA A 243 4.47 0.74 -7.46
C ALA A 243 4.33 -0.44 -6.48
N VAL A 244 3.83 -1.58 -6.95
CA VAL A 244 3.49 -2.74 -6.08
C VAL A 244 4.65 -3.25 -5.22
N ALA A 245 5.90 -3.00 -5.61
CA ALA A 245 7.09 -3.37 -4.85
C ALA A 245 7.54 -2.29 -3.85
N ALA A 246 7.15 -1.02 -4.03
CA ALA A 246 7.66 0.11 -3.25
C ALA A 246 7.39 -0.02 -1.74
N PRO A 247 6.18 -0.40 -1.26
CA PRO A 247 5.90 -0.54 0.17
C PRO A 247 6.79 -1.57 0.87
N TRP A 248 7.27 -2.57 0.13
CA TRP A 248 8.09 -3.65 0.66
C TRP A 248 9.57 -3.29 0.63
N ILE A 249 10.01 -2.62 -0.44
CA ILE A 249 11.37 -2.11 -0.57
C ILE A 249 11.65 -1.06 0.52
N VAL A 250 10.70 -0.15 0.80
CA VAL A 250 10.89 0.83 1.88
C VAL A 250 10.98 0.17 3.25
N ARG A 251 10.20 -0.89 3.53
CA ARG A 251 10.33 -1.67 4.77
C ARG A 251 11.72 -2.32 4.88
N LEU A 252 12.25 -2.85 3.78
CA LEU A 252 13.61 -3.42 3.74
C LEU A 252 14.68 -2.34 3.95
N GLN A 253 14.55 -1.18 3.29
CA GLN A 253 15.45 -0.04 3.46
C GLN A 253 15.43 0.49 4.90
N GLN A 254 14.27 0.54 5.54
CA GLN A 254 14.12 0.95 6.94
C GLN A 254 14.71 -0.06 7.93
N ALA A 255 14.80 -1.34 7.57
CA ALA A 255 15.44 -2.37 8.37
C ALA A 255 16.98 -2.31 8.31
N LEU A 256 17.55 -1.69 7.28
CA LEU A 256 19.00 -1.52 7.17
C LEU A 256 19.50 -0.55 8.26
N PRO A 257 20.55 -0.92 9.02
CA PRO A 257 21.11 -0.07 10.05
C PRO A 257 21.91 1.08 9.41
N SER A 258 21.25 2.15 8.90
CA SER A 258 21.84 3.49 8.68
C SER A 258 20.88 4.54 8.11
N ARG A 259 21.09 5.79 8.56
CA ARG A 259 20.40 7.07 8.22
C ARG A 259 19.04 7.31 8.86
N ARG A 260 18.88 6.97 10.15
CA ARG A 260 18.14 7.93 10.98
C ARG A 260 18.95 9.23 10.89
N PRO A 261 18.42 10.34 10.37
CA PRO A 261 19.09 11.61 10.54
C PRO A 261 19.38 11.74 12.03
N ALA A 262 20.66 11.90 12.36
CA ALA A 262 21.11 12.07 13.74
C ALA A 262 20.67 13.47 14.19
N PHE A 263 19.36 13.68 14.31
CA PHE A 263 18.82 14.85 14.98
C PHE A 263 19.09 14.66 16.46
N LYS A 264 20.02 15.43 17.00
CA LYS A 264 20.15 15.58 18.44
C LYS A 264 19.10 16.60 18.88
N PRO A 265 18.33 16.31 19.94
CA PRO A 265 17.55 17.35 20.60
C PRO A 265 18.44 18.57 20.87
N GLY A 266 18.06 19.74 20.36
CA GLY A 266 18.87 20.97 20.40
C GLY A 266 19.55 21.38 19.09
N ASP A 267 19.64 20.51 18.06
CA ASP A 267 20.28 20.85 16.77
C ASP A 267 19.54 21.92 15.97
N SER A 268 18.28 22.22 16.32
CA SER A 268 17.57 23.36 15.77
C SER A 268 16.71 24.03 16.83
N ARG A 269 16.43 25.32 16.63
CA ARG A 269 15.46 26.08 17.44
C ARG A 269 14.08 25.41 17.54
N TRP A 270 13.75 24.53 16.59
CA TRP A 270 12.49 23.77 16.56
C TRP A 270 12.47 22.56 17.51
N PHE A 271 13.63 22.15 18.03
CA PHE A 271 13.80 21.01 18.95
C PHE A 271 14.31 21.41 20.34
N VAL A 272 14.39 22.70 20.63
CA VAL A 272 14.60 23.17 22.00
C VAL A 272 13.31 22.91 22.76
N ALA A 273 13.38 22.12 23.82
CA ALA A 273 12.24 21.93 24.71
C ALA A 273 11.85 23.29 25.29
N ASN A 274 10.72 23.84 24.85
CA ASN A 274 10.11 24.96 25.55
C ASN A 274 9.62 24.42 26.89
N ALA A 275 10.44 24.53 27.93
CA ALA A 275 10.10 24.11 29.29
C ALA A 275 8.82 24.80 29.78
N THR A 276 8.57 26.00 29.27
CA THR A 276 7.33 26.75 29.45
C THR A 276 7.18 27.67 28.24
N PRO A 277 6.49 27.26 27.15
CA PRO A 277 6.10 28.25 26.15
C PRO A 277 5.26 29.30 26.87
N PRO A 278 5.54 30.61 26.75
CA PRO A 278 4.65 31.61 27.30
C PRO A 278 3.26 31.36 26.71
N GLU A 279 2.22 31.40 27.55
CA GLU A 279 0.83 31.32 27.10
C GLU A 279 0.58 32.48 26.13
N GLN A 280 0.81 32.23 24.85
CA GLN A 280 0.56 33.19 23.79
C GLN A 280 -0.85 32.95 23.30
N ARG A 281 -1.74 33.90 23.59
CA ARG A 281 -3.05 33.92 22.96
C ARG A 281 -2.85 33.91 21.43
N PRO A 282 -3.54 33.03 20.68
CA PRO A 282 -3.44 32.99 19.22
C PRO A 282 -3.84 34.32 18.55
N THR A 283 -4.66 35.12 19.24
CA THR A 283 -5.13 36.44 18.80
C THR A 283 -4.96 37.47 19.91
N GLY A 284 -4.71 38.72 19.53
CA GLY A 284 -4.62 39.86 20.46
C GLY A 284 -5.98 40.50 20.80
N PHE A 285 -7.08 39.94 20.30
CA PHE A 285 -8.45 40.42 20.51
C PHE A 285 -9.36 39.25 20.88
N ASP A 286 -10.44 39.57 21.59
CA ASP A 286 -11.46 38.59 22.00
C ASP A 286 -12.35 38.24 20.80
N LEU A 287 -12.38 36.96 20.44
CA LEU A 287 -13.17 36.42 19.32
C LEU A 287 -14.64 36.19 19.68
N LEU A 288 -14.95 36.13 20.98
CA LEU A 288 -16.24 35.67 21.50
C LEU A 288 -16.80 36.70 22.50
N PRO A 289 -18.14 36.77 22.68
CA PRO A 289 -18.76 37.56 23.74
C PRO A 289 -18.34 37.05 25.13
N GLU A 290 -18.64 37.81 26.19
CA GLU A 290 -18.19 37.54 27.58
C GLU A 290 -18.60 36.15 28.11
N HIS A 291 -19.71 35.60 27.64
CA HIS A 291 -20.24 34.29 28.05
C HIS A 291 -20.64 33.44 26.83
N PRO A 292 -19.68 32.98 26.02
CA PRO A 292 -19.98 32.25 24.81
C PRO A 292 -20.28 30.78 25.13
N ILE A 293 -21.30 30.23 24.48
CA ILE A 293 -21.50 28.78 24.42
C ILE A 293 -20.72 28.26 23.21
N VAL A 294 -19.74 27.40 23.45
CA VAL A 294 -18.94 26.78 22.40
C VAL A 294 -19.35 25.31 22.24
N ILE A 295 -19.80 24.95 21.05
CA ILE A 295 -20.19 23.57 20.71
C ILE A 295 -19.20 23.02 19.70
N LEU A 296 -18.44 22.00 20.09
CA LEU A 296 -17.60 21.22 19.18
C LEU A 296 -18.37 19.98 18.70
N LEU A 297 -18.90 20.03 17.48
CA LEU A 297 -19.53 18.89 16.83
C LEU A 297 -18.54 18.16 15.93
N VAL A 298 -18.29 16.89 16.23
CA VAL A 298 -17.43 16.01 15.43
C VAL A 298 -18.29 14.88 14.87
N VAL A 299 -18.23 14.70 13.55
CA VAL A 299 -18.90 13.59 12.85
C VAL A 299 -17.85 12.59 12.39
N ASP A 300 -17.97 11.34 12.83
CA ASP A 300 -17.02 10.29 12.48
C ASP A 300 -17.11 9.93 10.99
N ALA A 301 -15.95 9.79 10.34
CA ALA A 301 -15.80 9.44 8.93
C ALA A 301 -16.59 10.31 7.92
N MET A 302 -16.96 11.54 8.28
CA MET A 302 -17.61 12.46 7.33
C MET A 302 -16.57 13.01 6.34
N ARG A 303 -16.81 12.81 5.04
CA ARG A 303 -15.97 13.40 3.99
C ARG A 303 -16.32 14.88 3.80
N GLY A 304 -15.30 15.73 3.67
CA GLY A 304 -15.48 17.18 3.52
C GLY A 304 -16.11 17.61 2.20
N ASP A 305 -15.92 16.83 1.14
CA ASP A 305 -16.51 17.09 -0.18
C ASP A 305 -18.03 16.93 -0.21
N LEU A 306 -18.63 16.29 0.80
CA LEU A 306 -20.09 16.20 0.90
C LEU A 306 -20.78 17.54 1.20
N LEU A 307 -20.01 18.58 1.51
CA LEU A 307 -20.47 19.92 1.86
C LEU A 307 -20.26 20.95 0.73
N ASP A 308 -20.04 20.49 -0.51
CA ASP A 308 -19.86 21.34 -1.70
C ASP A 308 -21.17 21.84 -2.34
N GLY A 309 -22.32 21.37 -1.83
CA GLY A 309 -23.66 21.72 -2.31
C GLY A 309 -24.35 20.62 -3.11
N ALA A 310 -23.62 19.64 -3.66
CA ALA A 310 -24.20 18.53 -4.44
C ALA A 310 -25.16 17.64 -3.62
N HIS A 311 -25.08 17.74 -2.29
CA HIS A 311 -25.91 16.98 -1.35
C HIS A 311 -26.78 17.87 -0.46
N ALA A 312 -27.04 19.12 -0.87
CA ALA A 312 -27.78 20.09 -0.04
C ALA A 312 -29.17 19.59 0.40
N GLU A 313 -29.91 18.93 -0.49
CA GLU A 313 -31.22 18.35 -0.17
C GLU A 313 -31.15 17.24 0.90
N ARG A 314 -30.05 16.49 0.93
CA ARG A 314 -29.85 15.37 1.88
C ARG A 314 -29.23 15.82 3.20
N LEU A 315 -28.55 16.97 3.22
CA LEU A 315 -27.85 17.53 4.36
C LEU A 315 -28.28 18.97 4.68
N PRO A 316 -29.60 19.29 4.73
CA PRO A 316 -30.08 20.67 4.76
C PRO A 316 -29.57 21.47 5.97
N ASN A 317 -29.39 20.82 7.12
CA ASN A 317 -28.86 21.45 8.32
C ASN A 317 -27.36 21.80 8.18
N PHE A 318 -26.56 20.93 7.57
CA PHE A 318 -25.14 21.23 7.32
C PHE A 318 -24.98 22.30 6.25
N THR A 319 -25.80 22.27 5.19
CA THR A 319 -25.82 23.34 4.18
C THR A 319 -26.17 24.68 4.79
N ARG A 320 -27.14 24.72 5.70
CA ARG A 320 -27.45 25.93 6.46
C ARG A 320 -26.25 26.40 7.31
N LEU A 321 -25.59 25.49 8.03
CA LEU A 321 -24.39 25.82 8.81
C LEU A 321 -23.26 26.38 7.95
N VAL A 322 -23.04 25.83 6.75
CA VAL A 322 -22.04 26.33 5.79
C VAL A 322 -22.42 27.74 5.31
N ARG A 323 -23.68 27.96 4.97
CA ARG A 323 -24.18 29.26 4.49
C ARG A 323 -24.11 30.35 5.55
N ASP A 324 -24.46 30.01 6.79
CA ASP A 324 -24.55 30.97 7.91
C ASP A 324 -23.22 31.11 8.67
N GLY A 325 -22.17 30.36 8.27
CA GLY A 325 -20.89 30.29 8.95
C GLY A 325 -19.68 30.48 8.03
N VAL A 326 -18.52 30.00 8.49
CA VAL A 326 -17.27 30.00 7.71
C VAL A 326 -16.85 28.57 7.41
N GLN A 327 -16.66 28.26 6.13
CA GLN A 327 -16.22 26.94 5.68
C GLN A 327 -14.74 26.94 5.31
N PHE A 328 -13.99 26.02 5.92
CA PHE A 328 -12.59 25.77 5.56
C PHE A 328 -12.48 24.63 4.54
N VAL A 329 -12.53 24.96 3.25
CA VAL A 329 -12.53 23.97 2.14
C VAL A 329 -11.25 23.13 2.02
N ASN A 330 -10.15 23.63 2.60
CA ASN A 330 -8.84 22.97 2.61
C ASN A 330 -8.47 22.35 3.96
N ALA A 331 -9.42 22.24 4.89
CA ALA A 331 -9.19 21.53 6.15
C ALA A 331 -8.88 20.05 5.89
N ARG A 332 -7.91 19.50 6.63
CA ARG A 332 -7.50 18.09 6.57
C ARG A 332 -7.39 17.53 7.98
N SER A 333 -7.76 16.26 8.15
CA SER A 333 -7.47 15.55 9.40
C SER A 333 -5.97 15.32 9.54
N THR A 334 -5.43 15.41 10.75
CA THR A 334 -4.03 15.12 11.05
C THR A 334 -3.71 13.63 10.98
N ALA A 335 -4.72 12.77 11.01
CA ALA A 335 -4.60 11.32 10.88
C ALA A 335 -5.81 10.73 10.15
N PRO A 336 -5.67 9.59 9.46
CA PRO A 336 -6.80 8.88 8.83
C PRO A 336 -7.61 8.03 9.81
N ALA A 337 -7.45 8.25 11.13
CA ALA A 337 -8.06 7.42 12.16
C ALA A 337 -8.67 8.28 13.28
N THR A 338 -9.86 7.90 13.75
CA THR A 338 -10.73 8.69 14.62
C THR A 338 -10.05 9.11 15.93
N ILE A 339 -9.48 8.16 16.68
CA ILE A 339 -8.81 8.46 17.96
C ILE A 339 -7.61 9.39 17.74
N GLN A 340 -6.80 9.12 16.72
CA GLN A 340 -5.59 9.89 16.40
C GLN A 340 -5.92 11.32 15.99
N SER A 341 -6.97 11.50 15.18
CA SER A 341 -7.44 12.79 14.70
C SER A 341 -7.95 13.64 15.87
N ILE A 342 -8.79 13.06 16.72
CA ILE A 342 -9.36 13.78 17.86
C ILE A 342 -8.32 14.05 18.94
N SER A 343 -7.40 13.14 19.23
CA SER A 343 -6.28 13.41 20.15
C SER A 343 -5.38 14.53 19.62
N SER A 344 -5.16 14.60 18.30
CA SER A 344 -4.42 15.70 17.69
C SER A 344 -5.17 17.02 17.80
N LEU A 345 -6.49 17.01 17.57
CA LEU A 345 -7.36 18.18 17.74
C LEU A 345 -7.35 18.66 19.19
N THR A 346 -7.42 17.76 20.17
CA THR A 346 -7.51 18.15 21.58
C THR A 346 -6.20 18.67 22.14
N THR A 347 -5.06 18.20 21.63
CA THR A 347 -3.72 18.61 22.09
C THR A 347 -3.07 19.68 21.20
N SER A 348 -3.63 19.96 20.03
CA SER A 348 -2.98 20.75 18.96
C SER A 348 -1.59 20.21 18.58
N ARG A 349 -1.40 18.89 18.62
CA ARG A 349 -0.16 18.20 18.26
C ARG A 349 -0.40 17.22 17.12
N TYR A 350 0.62 16.96 16.31
CA TYR A 350 0.55 15.85 15.36
C TYR A 350 0.49 14.52 16.11
N TYR A 351 -0.18 13.50 15.55
CA TYR A 351 -0.24 12.17 16.18
C TYR A 351 1.14 11.56 16.42
N SER A 352 2.17 11.93 15.64
CA SER A 352 3.56 11.52 15.83
C SER A 352 4.26 12.18 17.03
N GLN A 353 3.65 13.23 17.62
CA GLN A 353 4.13 13.95 18.79
C GLN A 353 3.36 13.57 20.07
N ILE A 354 2.36 12.69 19.94
CA ILE A 354 1.55 12.19 21.05
C ILE A 354 2.10 10.83 21.50
N GLU A 355 2.15 10.60 22.80
CA GLU A 355 2.57 9.31 23.36
C GLU A 355 1.41 8.29 23.32
N TRP A 356 1.63 7.13 22.71
CA TRP A 356 0.60 6.10 22.50
C TRP A 356 0.94 4.81 23.26
N GLN A 357 -0.05 4.21 23.91
CA GLN A 357 0.11 2.88 24.49
C GLN A 357 -1.09 1.98 24.21
N THR A 358 -0.81 0.72 23.88
CA THR A 358 -1.82 -0.31 23.63
C THR A 358 -2.44 -0.78 24.94
N LYS A 359 -3.75 -0.63 25.10
CA LYS A 359 -4.46 -1.13 26.28
C LYS A 359 -4.97 -2.56 26.02
N ARG A 360 -4.07 -3.54 26.19
CA ARG A 360 -4.32 -4.97 25.90
C ARG A 360 -5.61 -5.53 26.52
N LYS A 361 -6.02 -5.03 27.70
CA LYS A 361 -7.21 -5.52 28.42
C LYS A 361 -8.55 -4.96 27.93
N LEU A 362 -8.58 -3.89 27.12
CA LEU A 362 -9.84 -3.18 26.80
C LEU A 362 -10.25 -3.26 25.33
N SER A 363 -9.31 -3.40 24.40
CA SER A 363 -9.64 -3.50 22.96
C SER A 363 -8.46 -3.85 22.04
N GLY A 364 -7.21 -3.89 22.53
CA GLY A 364 -6.05 -4.00 21.65
C GLY A 364 -5.76 -2.74 20.83
N HIS A 365 -6.56 -1.67 20.98
CA HIS A 365 -6.30 -0.36 20.38
C HIS A 365 -5.27 0.45 21.18
N CYS A 366 -4.62 1.38 20.49
CA CYS A 366 -3.70 2.37 21.07
C CYS A 366 -4.45 3.64 21.46
N TYR A 367 -4.20 4.14 22.67
CA TYR A 367 -4.79 5.36 23.21
C TYR A 367 -3.71 6.28 23.78
N PRO A 368 -3.96 7.60 23.86
CA PRO A 368 -2.99 8.59 24.34
C PRO A 368 -2.97 8.72 25.87
N TYR A 369 -3.29 7.67 26.63
CA TYR A 369 -3.35 7.76 28.09
C TYR A 369 -2.00 8.00 28.81
N PRO A 370 -0.82 7.62 28.29
CA PRO A 370 0.44 8.04 28.91
C PRO A 370 0.80 9.50 28.57
N ASP A 371 0.17 10.08 27.55
CA ASP A 371 0.49 11.40 27.04
C ASP A 371 0.12 12.52 28.02
N LYS A 372 1.11 13.37 28.32
CA LYS A 372 1.02 14.48 29.28
C LYS A 372 0.78 15.84 28.61
N ASN A 373 0.58 15.91 27.29
CA ASN A 373 0.33 17.18 26.63
C ASN A 373 -1.00 17.76 27.13
N VAL A 374 -1.01 19.07 27.40
CA VAL A 374 -2.22 19.79 27.80
C VAL A 374 -3.25 19.74 26.68
N ARG A 375 -4.50 19.47 27.04
CA ARG A 375 -5.63 19.46 26.09
C ARG A 375 -6.43 20.75 26.23
N PHE A 376 -7.08 21.21 25.15
CA PHE A 376 -7.90 22.42 25.26
C PHE A 376 -9.03 22.26 26.29
N THR A 377 -9.54 21.05 26.52
CA THR A 377 -10.58 20.78 27.53
C THR A 377 -10.08 21.00 28.95
N GLU A 378 -8.80 20.73 29.21
CA GLU A 378 -8.13 21.04 30.47
C GLU A 378 -7.98 22.55 30.68
N LEU A 379 -7.57 23.27 29.63
CA LEU A 379 -7.50 24.74 29.66
C LEU A 379 -8.87 25.37 29.95
N LEU A 380 -9.93 24.89 29.29
CA LEU A 380 -11.29 25.34 29.53
C LEU A 380 -11.74 25.06 30.97
N SER A 381 -11.50 23.85 31.47
CA SER A 381 -11.86 23.49 32.84
C SER A 381 -11.11 24.31 33.88
N ALA A 382 -9.82 24.56 33.67
CA ALA A 382 -8.98 25.40 34.53
C ALA A 382 -9.44 26.86 34.55
N ALA A 383 -9.96 27.37 33.43
CA ALA A 383 -10.59 28.68 33.33
C ALA A 383 -12.02 28.74 33.95
N GLY A 384 -12.47 27.69 34.62
CA GLY A 384 -13.79 27.63 35.25
C GLY A 384 -14.95 27.31 34.30
N ILE A 385 -14.68 27.13 33.01
CA ILE A 385 -15.72 26.82 32.01
C ILE A 385 -16.26 25.41 32.26
N THR A 386 -17.58 25.24 32.14
CA THR A 386 -18.21 23.92 32.28
C THR A 386 -18.04 23.13 30.99
N THR A 387 -17.32 22.01 31.08
CA THR A 387 -17.03 21.11 29.97
C THR A 387 -17.95 19.89 30.02
N ALA A 388 -18.58 19.55 28.89
CA ALA A 388 -19.42 18.37 28.76
C ALA A 388 -19.12 17.62 27.46
N THR A 389 -19.20 16.29 27.51
CA THR A 389 -19.02 15.41 26.35
C THR A 389 -20.19 14.42 26.26
N ARG A 390 -20.76 14.29 25.06
CA ARG A 390 -21.72 13.26 24.67
C ARG A 390 -21.14 12.47 23.50
N ALA A 391 -20.72 11.23 23.74
CA ALA A 391 -19.99 10.45 22.74
C ALA A 391 -20.70 9.12 22.44
N GLY A 392 -20.71 8.72 21.17
CA GLY A 392 -21.16 7.38 20.75
C GLY A 392 -20.06 6.31 20.78
N LEU A 393 -18.79 6.72 20.93
CA LEU A 393 -17.65 5.82 20.97
C LEU A 393 -17.08 5.74 22.40
N PRO A 394 -16.99 4.55 23.00
CA PRO A 394 -16.39 4.37 24.33
C PRO A 394 -14.93 4.86 24.40
N GLY A 395 -14.21 4.85 23.28
CA GLY A 395 -12.82 5.32 23.20
C GLY A 395 -12.62 6.81 23.51
N PHE A 396 -13.70 7.60 23.58
CA PHE A 396 -13.65 9.03 23.92
C PHE A 396 -13.85 9.34 25.39
N GLN A 397 -13.95 8.32 26.25
CA GLN A 397 -13.97 8.55 27.69
C GLN A 397 -12.65 9.14 28.19
N THR A 398 -12.74 9.95 29.23
CA THR A 398 -11.62 10.60 29.92
C THR A 398 -10.57 9.58 30.34
N LYS A 399 -10.97 8.34 30.69
CA LYS A 399 -10.04 7.23 31.03
C LYS A 399 -9.10 6.77 29.90
N PHE A 400 -9.33 7.23 28.68
CA PHE A 400 -8.47 7.00 27.51
C PHE A 400 -7.66 8.24 27.12
N HIS A 401 -7.85 9.35 27.84
CA HIS A 401 -7.20 10.65 27.65
C HIS A 401 -7.31 11.18 26.21
N VAL A 402 -8.36 10.86 25.46
CA VAL A 402 -8.63 11.62 24.21
C VAL A 402 -9.06 13.04 24.60
N PHE A 403 -9.96 13.12 25.58
CA PHE A 403 -10.29 14.30 26.35
C PHE A 403 -9.78 14.13 27.79
N THR A 404 -9.47 15.23 28.48
CA THR A 404 -9.18 15.26 29.92
C THR A 404 -10.01 16.36 30.57
N HIS A 405 -10.28 16.23 31.87
CA HIS A 405 -10.97 17.27 32.66
C HIS A 405 -12.37 17.65 32.11
N ILE A 406 -13.12 16.65 31.63
CA ILE A 406 -14.54 16.81 31.31
C ILE A 406 -15.34 16.68 32.62
N LYS A 407 -16.14 17.70 32.96
CA LYS A 407 -16.97 17.70 34.18
C LYS A 407 -18.22 16.82 34.05
N ASP A 408 -18.79 16.77 32.85
CA ASP A 408 -20.02 16.02 32.56
C ASP A 408 -19.80 15.12 31.33
N GLU A 409 -19.53 13.84 31.55
CA GLU A 409 -19.26 12.86 30.51
C GLU A 409 -20.39 11.82 30.41
N LEU A 410 -20.93 11.63 29.20
CA LEU A 410 -21.86 10.55 28.91
C LEU A 410 -21.45 9.84 27.62
N VAL A 411 -21.30 8.51 27.70
CA VAL A 411 -21.18 7.64 26.53
C VAL A 411 -22.52 6.98 26.27
N VAL A 412 -23.09 7.27 25.11
CA VAL A 412 -24.36 6.69 24.68
C VAL A 412 -24.08 5.32 24.06
N GLY A 413 -24.72 4.27 24.60
CA GLY A 413 -24.62 2.92 24.05
C GLY A 413 -25.47 2.73 22.79
N GLY A 414 -25.02 1.92 21.84
CA GLY A 414 -25.77 1.60 20.61
C GLY A 414 -26.89 0.57 20.76
N GLY A 415 -27.14 0.07 21.98
CA GLY A 415 -28.06 -1.03 22.23
C GLY A 415 -27.59 -2.31 21.53
N ARG A 416 -28.37 -2.80 20.55
CA ARG A 416 -28.01 -3.97 19.73
C ARG A 416 -26.94 -3.67 18.67
N LYS A 417 -26.73 -2.39 18.33
CA LYS A 417 -25.66 -1.98 17.41
C LYS A 417 -24.39 -1.68 18.21
N PRO A 418 -23.21 -1.86 17.61
CA PRO A 418 -21.95 -1.55 18.29
C PRO A 418 -21.84 -0.06 18.68
N PHE A 419 -22.47 0.83 17.92
CA PHE A 419 -22.45 2.28 18.15
C PHE A 419 -23.85 2.91 17.96
N PRO A 420 -24.21 3.96 18.73
CA PRO A 420 -25.47 4.66 18.57
C PRO A 420 -25.51 5.50 17.29
N THR A 421 -26.71 5.76 16.79
CA THR A 421 -26.92 6.72 15.69
C THR A 421 -26.98 8.15 16.23
N SER A 422 -26.92 9.15 15.35
CA SER A 422 -27.15 10.55 15.73
C SER A 422 -28.49 10.73 16.45
N ALA A 423 -29.54 10.03 16.04
CA ALA A 423 -30.84 10.05 16.71
C ALA A 423 -30.78 9.53 18.16
N GLY A 424 -29.81 8.67 18.49
CA GLY A 424 -29.56 8.22 19.87
C GLY A 424 -28.73 9.19 20.69
N ILE A 425 -27.81 9.95 20.06
CA ILE A 425 -26.90 10.87 20.77
C ILE A 425 -27.54 12.24 20.96
N MET A 426 -28.15 12.81 19.91
CA MET A 426 -28.61 14.21 19.89
C MET A 426 -29.59 14.59 21.00
N PRO A 427 -30.55 13.74 21.43
CA PRO A 427 -31.41 14.07 22.56
C PRO A 427 -30.63 14.42 23.84
N THR A 428 -29.56 13.67 24.14
CA THR A 428 -28.70 13.89 25.32
C THR A 428 -27.81 15.14 25.20
N VAL A 429 -27.58 15.60 23.96
CA VAL A 429 -26.90 16.87 23.69
C VAL A 429 -27.85 18.02 23.91
N ILE A 430 -29.07 17.94 23.37
CA ILE A 430 -30.10 18.98 23.47
C ILE A 430 -30.53 19.18 24.93
N GLU A 431 -30.72 18.10 25.69
CA GLU A 431 -31.06 18.17 27.13
C GLU A 431 -30.01 18.91 27.96
N ARG A 432 -28.75 18.91 27.49
CA ARG A 432 -27.64 19.53 28.22
C ARG A 432 -27.46 21.02 27.91
N LEU A 433 -27.88 21.47 26.73
CA LEU A 433 -27.85 22.86 26.30
C LEU A 433 -28.98 23.63 26.97
#